data_AF-A0A357IMR6-F1
#
_entry.id   AF-A0A357IMR6-F1
#
_cell.length_a   1.000
_cell.length_b   1.000
_cell.length_c   1.000
_cell.angle_alpha   90.00
_cell.angle_beta   90.00
_cell.angle_gamma   90.00
#
_symmetry.space_group_name_H-M   'P 1'
#
loop_
_entity.id
_entity.type
_entity.pdbx_description
1 polymer ?
#
loop_
_entity_poly.entity_id
_entity_poly.type
_entity_poly.pdbx_seq_one_letter_code
_entity_poly.pdbx_strand_id
1 'polypeptide(L)'
;MRTKLKSLELRLTELSTYLGFSRPTLYKFLDDYEKKEFKNIDFKVKVIFDYIMQKSTTSKIEVINKIIELNRQNESHGSVDNLIEKLRADSDTLQLINSAIEQVGVESVILSFQKSLKKIIKEKTNND
;
A
#
# COMPACT_ATOMS: atom_id res chain seq x y z
N MET A 1 0.48 18.28 11.79
CA MET A 1 0.47 18.00 10.34
C MET A 1 0.24 19.28 9.53
N ARG A 2 -0.75 20.10 9.90
CA ARG A 2 -1.09 21.38 9.22
C ARG A 2 0.12 22.30 8.97
N THR A 3 1.00 22.47 9.97
CA THR A 3 2.22 23.27 9.84
C THR A 3 3.17 22.74 8.76
N LYS A 4 3.31 21.41 8.67
CA LYS A 4 4.17 20.75 7.68
C LYS A 4 3.62 20.93 6.27
N LEU A 5 2.31 20.81 6.08
CA LEU A 5 1.66 21.12 4.81
C LEU A 5 1.89 22.58 4.39
N LYS A 6 1.78 23.51 5.34
CA LYS A 6 2.04 24.93 5.09
C LYS A 6 3.49 25.19 4.67
N SER A 7 4.47 24.55 5.32
CA SER A 7 5.89 24.68 4.93
C SER A 7 6.22 24.07 3.57
N LEU A 8 5.39 23.15 3.08
CA LEU A 8 5.53 22.51 1.78
C LEU A 8 4.82 23.28 0.65
N GLU A 9 4.16 24.39 0.95
CA GLU A 9 3.28 25.09 0.01
C GLU A 9 2.25 24.15 -0.65
N LEU A 10 1.78 23.17 0.13
CA LEU A 10 0.84 22.16 -0.30
C LEU A 10 -0.49 22.37 0.42
N ARG A 11 -1.51 22.80 -0.33
CA ARG A 11 -2.85 23.02 0.22
C ARG A 11 -3.58 21.70 0.34
N LEU A 12 -4.40 21.57 1.37
CA LEU A 12 -5.26 20.39 1.54
C LEU A 12 -6.23 20.21 0.37
N THR A 13 -6.66 21.30 -0.26
CA THR A 13 -7.49 21.29 -1.47
C THR A 13 -6.77 20.70 -2.70
N GLU A 14 -5.44 20.82 -2.77
CA GLU A 14 -4.65 20.19 -3.84
C GLU A 14 -4.52 18.69 -3.55
N LEU A 15 -4.21 18.33 -2.30
CA LEU A 15 -4.18 16.94 -1.85
C LEU A 15 -5.52 16.23 -2.07
N SER A 16 -6.66 16.89 -1.86
CA SER A 16 -7.97 16.27 -2.09
C SER A 16 -8.15 15.86 -3.54
N THR A 17 -7.65 16.70 -4.47
CA THR A 17 -7.67 16.40 -5.91
C THR A 17 -6.72 15.25 -6.24
N TYR A 18 -5.49 15.29 -5.74
CA TYR A 18 -4.49 14.25 -6.03
C TYR A 18 -4.85 12.87 -5.45
N LEU A 19 -5.51 12.85 -4.30
CA LEU A 19 -5.88 11.61 -3.60
C LEU A 19 -7.29 11.11 -3.97
N GLY A 20 -8.08 11.91 -4.69
CA GLY A 20 -9.44 11.52 -5.13
C GLY A 20 -10.50 11.52 -4.02
N PHE A 21 -10.31 12.32 -2.97
CA PHE A 21 -11.28 12.45 -1.87
C PHE A 21 -11.98 13.81 -1.89
N SER A 22 -13.20 13.85 -1.37
CA SER A 22 -13.88 15.13 -1.15
C SER A 22 -13.08 15.99 -0.16
N ARG A 23 -13.16 17.32 -0.30
CA ARG A 23 -12.50 18.25 0.64
C ARG A 23 -12.94 17.99 2.08
N PRO A 24 -14.26 17.92 2.42
CA PRO A 24 -14.69 17.63 3.78
C PRO A 24 -14.10 16.33 4.33
N THR A 25 -14.05 15.27 3.51
CA THR A 25 -13.45 13.99 3.90
C THR A 25 -11.97 14.13 4.24
N LEU A 26 -11.20 14.83 3.40
CA LEU A 26 -9.77 15.01 3.65
C LEU A 26 -9.49 15.92 4.85
N TYR A 27 -10.34 16.92 5.11
CA TYR A 27 -10.29 17.71 6.35
C TYR A 27 -10.52 16.83 7.58
N LYS A 28 -11.52 15.95 7.54
CA LYS A 28 -11.76 15.00 8.63
C LYS A 28 -10.57 14.07 8.85
N PHE A 29 -10.01 13.50 7.79
CA PHE A 29 -8.83 12.65 7.89
C PHE A 29 -7.61 13.38 8.48
N LEU A 30 -7.45 14.66 8.18
CA LEU A 30 -6.40 15.48 8.77
C LEU A 30 -6.59 15.66 10.29
N ASP A 31 -7.83 15.90 10.73
CA ASP A 31 -8.15 15.99 12.16
C ASP A 31 -7.93 14.66 12.87
N ASP A 32 -8.41 13.56 12.29
CA ASP A 32 -8.23 12.21 12.81
C ASP A 32 -6.73 11.85 12.89
N TYR A 33 -5.93 12.28 11.91
CA TYR A 33 -4.48 12.10 11.90
C TYR A 33 -3.80 12.85 13.05
N GLU A 34 -4.16 14.12 13.26
CA GLU A 34 -3.60 14.94 14.35
C GLU A 34 -4.02 14.41 15.74
N LYS A 35 -5.19 13.78 15.85
CA LYS A 35 -5.66 13.08 17.06
C LYS A 35 -5.10 11.66 17.23
N LYS A 36 -4.30 11.16 16.27
CA LYS A 36 -3.79 9.78 16.22
C LYS A 36 -4.89 8.71 16.11
N GLU A 37 -6.07 9.06 15.63
CA GLU A 37 -7.19 8.14 15.39
C GLU A 37 -7.05 7.43 14.03
N PHE A 38 -5.91 6.79 13.79
CA PHE A 38 -5.52 6.29 12.46
C PHE A 38 -6.47 5.25 11.85
N LYS A 39 -7.26 4.57 12.69
CA LYS A 39 -8.30 3.62 12.26
C LYS A 39 -9.40 4.26 11.41
N ASN A 40 -9.60 5.57 11.53
CA ASN A 40 -10.64 6.32 10.82
C ASN A 40 -10.16 6.89 9.47
N ILE A 41 -8.90 6.64 9.10
CA ILE A 41 -8.24 7.28 7.96
C ILE A 41 -8.04 6.25 6.85
N ASP A 42 -8.37 6.63 5.62
CA ASP A 42 -8.05 5.81 4.45
C ASP A 42 -6.54 5.52 4.39
N PHE A 43 -6.20 4.28 4.06
CA PHE A 43 -4.82 3.81 4.05
C PHE A 43 -3.90 4.68 3.17
N LYS A 44 -4.35 5.08 1.96
CA LYS A 44 -3.54 5.91 1.05
C LYS A 44 -3.23 7.27 1.66
N VAL A 45 -4.26 7.88 2.27
CA VAL A 45 -4.13 9.17 2.94
C VAL A 45 -3.16 9.07 4.10
N LYS A 46 -3.27 8.01 4.92
CA LYS A 46 -2.36 7.77 6.05
C LYS A 46 -0.91 7.63 5.60
N VAL A 47 -0.64 6.83 4.57
CA VAL A 47 0.73 6.64 4.04
C VAL A 47 1.33 7.96 3.58
N ILE A 48 0.55 8.82 2.92
CA ILE A 48 1.01 10.13 2.48
C ILE A 48 1.26 11.07 3.66
N PHE A 49 0.37 11.08 4.65
CA PHE A 49 0.57 11.89 5.85
C PHE A 49 1.81 11.45 6.64
N ASP A 50 2.02 10.14 6.80
CA ASP A 50 3.21 9.58 7.43
C ASP A 50 4.48 9.96 6.66
N TYR A 51 4.46 9.85 5.33
CA TYR A 51 5.57 10.23 4.46
C TYR A 51 5.95 11.71 4.62
N ILE A 52 4.94 12.60 4.69
CA ILE A 52 5.13 14.04 4.93
C ILE A 52 5.74 14.29 6.31
N MET A 53 5.33 13.55 7.33
CA MET A 53 5.76 13.76 8.71
C MET A 53 7.14 13.18 9.03
N GLN A 54 7.53 12.06 8.41
CA GLN A 54 8.79 11.35 8.70
C GLN A 54 10.03 12.06 8.15
N LYS A 55 9.92 12.79 7.04
CA LYS A 55 11.07 13.42 6.38
C LYS A 55 11.19 14.91 6.75
N SER A 56 12.37 15.30 7.24
CA SER A 56 12.66 16.70 7.63
C SER A 56 12.59 17.66 6.43
N THR A 57 13.06 17.22 5.25
CA THR A 57 13.22 18.05 4.04
C THR A 57 12.41 17.56 2.83
N THR A 58 11.22 16.99 3.03
CA THR A 58 10.33 16.64 1.90
C THR A 58 10.01 17.89 1.07
N SER A 59 9.98 17.77 -0.25
CA SER A 59 9.47 18.79 -1.17
C SER A 59 8.06 18.46 -1.65
N LYS A 60 7.32 19.46 -2.15
CA LYS A 60 5.99 19.27 -2.77
C LYS A 60 6.02 18.23 -3.89
N ILE A 61 7.06 18.26 -4.73
CA ILE A 61 7.25 17.34 -5.86
C ILE A 61 7.40 15.90 -5.35
N GLU A 62 8.18 15.68 -4.29
CA GLU A 62 8.33 14.34 -3.71
C GLU A 62 7.03 13.78 -3.15
N VAL A 63 6.19 14.63 -2.54
CA VAL A 63 4.85 14.20 -2.08
C VAL A 63 3.99 13.77 -3.27
N ILE A 64 3.95 14.57 -4.34
CA ILE A 64 3.18 14.27 -5.55
C ILE A 64 3.68 12.97 -6.20
N ASN A 65 4.99 12.79 -6.32
CA ASN A 65 5.58 11.57 -6.84
C ASN A 65 5.20 10.35 -5.99
N LYS A 66 5.14 10.50 -4.67
CA LYS A 66 4.68 9.41 -3.79
C LYS A 66 3.21 9.07 -4.01
N ILE A 67 2.35 10.08 -4.22
CA ILE A 67 0.93 9.86 -4.56
C ILE A 67 0.81 9.10 -5.89
N ILE A 68 1.59 9.49 -6.91
CA ILE A 68 1.62 8.81 -8.21
C ILE A 68 2.09 7.36 -8.06
N GLU A 69 3.16 7.12 -7.28
CA GLU A 69 3.65 5.77 -6.98
C GLU A 69 2.57 4.91 -6.32
N LEU A 70 1.88 5.44 -5.31
CA LEU A 70 0.78 4.74 -4.65
C LEU A 70 -0.37 4.45 -5.62
N ASN A 71 -0.75 5.39 -6.48
CA ASN A 71 -1.80 5.17 -7.45
C ASN A 71 -1.42 4.10 -8.49
N ARG A 72 -0.17 4.06 -8.96
CA ARG A 72 0.35 2.98 -9.82
C ARG A 72 0.39 1.62 -9.11
N GLN A 73 0.73 1.59 -7.82
CA GLN A 73 0.71 0.37 -7.03
C GLN A 73 -0.73 -0.16 -6.87
N ASN A 74 -1.74 0.71 -6.76
CA ASN A 74 -3.14 0.28 -6.70
C ASN A 74 -3.64 -0.38 -8.00
N GLU A 75 -3.14 0.03 -9.17
CA GLU A 75 -3.41 -0.67 -10.44
C GLU A 75 -2.73 -2.05 -10.50
N SER A 76 -1.62 -2.23 -9.79
CA SER A 76 -0.89 -3.50 -9.68
C SER A 76 -1.38 -4.41 -8.53
N HIS A 77 -2.10 -3.87 -7.53
CA HIS A 77 -2.57 -4.62 -6.37
C HIS A 77 -3.90 -5.33 -6.60
N GLY A 78 -4.73 -4.94 -7.56
CA GLY A 78 -5.98 -5.66 -7.84
C GLY A 78 -5.77 -7.16 -8.07
N SER A 79 -4.68 -7.56 -8.73
CA SER A 79 -4.34 -8.98 -8.93
C SER A 79 -3.83 -9.68 -7.66
N VAL A 80 -3.09 -8.97 -6.80
CA VAL A 80 -2.59 -9.52 -5.52
C VAL A 80 -3.70 -9.57 -4.50
N ASP A 81 -4.52 -8.54 -4.39
CA ASP A 81 -5.69 -8.47 -3.52
C ASP A 81 -6.70 -9.57 -3.88
N ASN A 82 -6.94 -9.82 -5.17
CA ASN A 82 -7.74 -10.97 -5.60
C ASN A 82 -7.11 -12.32 -5.22
N LEU A 83 -5.77 -12.42 -5.24
CA LEU A 83 -5.07 -13.63 -4.78
C LEU A 83 -5.23 -13.79 -3.25
N ILE A 84 -5.11 -12.70 -2.49
CA ILE A 84 -5.27 -12.68 -1.04
C ILE A 84 -6.71 -13.03 -0.66
N GLU A 85 -7.71 -12.50 -1.35
CA GLU A 85 -9.12 -12.86 -1.13
C GLU A 85 -9.40 -14.33 -1.44
N LYS A 86 -8.81 -14.87 -2.53
CA LYS A 86 -8.89 -16.31 -2.80
C LYS A 86 -8.22 -17.16 -1.73
N LEU A 87 -7.05 -16.74 -1.24
CA LEU A 87 -6.35 -17.43 -0.15
C LEU A 87 -7.12 -17.33 1.17
N ARG A 88 -7.76 -16.19 1.47
CA ARG A 88 -8.62 -16.03 2.66
C ARG A 88 -9.81 -16.97 2.65
N ALA A 89 -10.37 -17.26 1.48
CA ALA A 89 -11.46 -18.21 1.31
C ALA A 89 -11.00 -19.69 1.35
N ASP A 90 -9.69 -19.95 1.30
CA ASP A 90 -9.10 -21.29 1.29
C ASP A 90 -8.28 -21.54 2.57
N SER A 91 -8.98 -22.00 3.61
CA SER A 91 -8.40 -22.26 4.93
C SER A 91 -7.29 -23.32 4.91
N ASP A 92 -7.41 -24.31 4.04
CA ASP A 92 -6.50 -25.46 4.00
C ASP A 92 -5.16 -25.02 3.42
N THR A 93 -5.18 -24.26 2.33
CA THR A 93 -3.97 -23.66 1.76
C THR A 93 -3.29 -22.72 2.76
N LEU A 94 -4.04 -21.94 3.55
CA LEU A 94 -3.46 -21.08 4.59
C LEU A 94 -2.77 -21.89 5.70
N GLN A 95 -3.36 -23.00 6.14
CA GLN A 95 -2.74 -23.88 7.14
C GLN A 95 -1.45 -24.52 6.62
N LEU A 96 -1.41 -24.92 5.36
CA LEU A 96 -0.21 -25.45 4.72
C LEU A 96 0.91 -24.40 4.64
N ILE A 97 0.56 -23.17 4.24
CA ILE A 97 1.51 -22.05 4.20
C ILE A 97 2.06 -21.78 5.60
N ASN A 98 1.21 -21.73 6.62
CA ASN A 98 1.64 -21.50 8.00
C ASN A 98 2.56 -22.63 8.49
N SER A 99 2.21 -23.89 8.24
CA SER A 99 3.05 -25.04 8.61
C SER A 99 4.42 -24.99 7.92
N ALA A 100 4.47 -24.58 6.66
CA ALA A 100 5.74 -24.40 5.94
C ALA A 100 6.57 -23.26 6.53
N ILE A 101 5.93 -22.13 6.87
CA ILE A 101 6.59 -20.99 7.51
C ILE A 101 7.20 -21.40 8.86
N GLU A 102 6.47 -22.17 9.67
CA GLU A 102 6.96 -22.68 10.95
C GLU A 102 8.16 -23.60 10.80
N GLN A 103 8.22 -24.41 9.73
CA GLN A 103 9.30 -25.37 9.50
C GLN A 103 10.57 -24.75 8.93
N VAL A 104 10.44 -23.84 7.96
CA VAL A 104 11.59 -23.35 7.17
C VAL A 104 11.76 -21.82 7.16
N GLY A 105 10.86 -21.09 7.80
CA GLY A 105 10.87 -19.63 7.86
C GLY A 105 10.30 -18.96 6.60
N VAL A 106 9.73 -17.77 6.80
CA VAL A 106 9.03 -16.99 5.75
C VAL A 106 9.91 -16.76 4.51
N GLU A 107 11.17 -16.40 4.70
CA GLU A 107 12.08 -16.06 3.60
C GLU A 107 12.34 -17.28 2.69
N SER A 108 12.55 -18.46 3.27
CA SER A 108 12.77 -19.71 2.53
C SER A 108 11.53 -20.14 1.75
N VAL A 109 10.34 -19.97 2.33
CA VAL A 109 9.06 -20.21 1.66
C VAL A 109 8.91 -19.29 0.44
N ILE A 110 9.15 -17.99 0.60
CA ILE A 110 9.02 -17.01 -0.49
C ILE A 110 9.96 -17.35 -1.64
N LEU A 111 11.24 -17.64 -1.35
CA LEU A 111 12.23 -17.96 -2.37
C LEU A 111 11.87 -19.24 -3.14
N SER A 112 11.48 -20.29 -2.41
CA SER A 112 11.08 -21.57 -2.98
C SER A 112 9.82 -21.42 -3.85
N PHE A 113 8.83 -20.68 -3.36
CA PHE A 113 7.58 -20.43 -4.07
C PHE A 113 7.80 -19.61 -5.35
N GLN A 114 8.59 -18.55 -5.26
CA GLN A 114 8.94 -17.71 -6.42
C GLN A 114 9.66 -18.52 -7.50
N LYS A 115 10.59 -19.40 -7.12
CA LYS A 115 11.30 -20.28 -8.05
C LYS A 115 10.35 -21.23 -8.77
N SER A 116 9.44 -21.86 -8.04
CA SER A 116 8.45 -22.79 -8.59
C SER A 116 7.46 -22.09 -9.53
N LEU A 117 6.96 -20.90 -9.16
CA LEU A 117 6.07 -20.13 -10.03
C LEU A 117 6.74 -19.74 -11.35
N LYS A 118 8.00 -19.28 -11.31
CA LYS A 118 8.76 -18.95 -12.53
C LYS A 118 8.88 -20.16 -13.46
N LYS A 119 9.07 -21.36 -12.90
CA LYS A 119 9.12 -22.61 -13.67
C LYS A 119 7.78 -22.94 -14.32
N ILE A 120 6.69 -22.93 -13.55
CA ILE A 120 5.34 -23.24 -14.05
C ILE A 120 4.92 -22.26 -15.15
N ILE A 121 5.19 -20.97 -14.97
CA ILE A 121 4.87 -19.95 -15.97
C ILE A 121 5.61 -20.28 -17.26
N LYS A 122 6.93 -20.50 -17.20
CA LYS A 122 7.76 -20.84 -18.36
C LYS A 122 7.29 -22.10 -19.09
N GLU A 123 6.85 -23.13 -18.36
CA GLU A 123 6.30 -24.36 -18.93
C GLU A 123 4.99 -24.12 -19.69
N LYS A 124 4.16 -23.20 -19.22
CA LYS A 124 2.91 -22.84 -19.88
C LYS A 124 3.10 -21.94 -21.10
N THR A 125 4.04 -21.00 -21.07
CA THR A 125 4.30 -20.11 -22.22
C THR A 125 5.12 -20.72 -23.34
N ASN A 126 5.81 -21.84 -23.11
CA ASN A 126 6.59 -22.54 -24.15
C ASN A 126 5.79 -23.65 -24.88
N ASN A 127 4.54 -23.88 -24.49
CA ASN A 127 3.65 -24.87 -25.11
C ASN A 127 2.55 -24.21 -25.98
N ASP A 128 2.63 -22.89 -26.19
CA ASP A 128 1.84 -22.07 -27.12
C ASP A 128 2.75 -21.50 -28.22
#